data_AF-A0A3Q3FRF4-F1
#
_entry.id   AF-A0A3Q3FRF4-F1
#
_cell.length_a   1.000
_cell.length_b   1.000
_cell.length_c   1.000
_cell.angle_alpha   90.00
_cell.angle_beta   90.00
_cell.angle_gamma   90.00
#
_symmetry.space_group_name_H-M   'P 1'
#
loop_
_entity.id
_entity.type
_entity.pdbx_description
1 polymer ?
#
loop_
_entity_poly.entity_id
_entity_poly.type
_entity_poly.pdbx_seq_one_letter_code
_entity_poly.pdbx_strand_id
1 'polypeptide(L)'
;GGSLITKSWILTAAEVHCFFSFTCRTAFASISLHPAEEVEIKAKPLIYTDTVRIHDIMLLQLPHTFDIQPIQLSDCDTRPKINFQDSFSKHFMLSSLEPSKSPTLHCANVNVVDCENLRNTLREKYLAFYQLKKDHHWFCGQTPGVDICYRDSGGGVVSKDKIYGVISFLGDPDFVCKQSVAIMDLCNPEYKAWIQKHIS
;
A
#
# COMPACT_ATOMS: atom_id res chain seq x y z
N GLY A 1 -0.17 -5.52 -2.44
CA GLY A 1 -1.52 -5.17 -2.90
C GLY A 1 -1.54 -3.94 -3.80
N GLY A 2 -2.74 -3.46 -4.13
CA GLY A 2 -3.01 -2.27 -4.94
C GLY A 2 -4.51 -1.94 -4.95
N SER A 3 -4.88 -0.69 -5.18
CA SER A 3 -6.28 -0.22 -5.20
C SER A 3 -6.66 0.36 -6.55
N LEU A 4 -7.77 -0.12 -7.13
CA LEU A 4 -8.32 0.43 -8.36
C LEU A 4 -9.00 1.78 -8.07
N ILE A 5 -8.42 2.89 -8.52
CA ILE A 5 -8.93 4.25 -8.26
C ILE A 5 -9.65 4.89 -9.45
N THR A 6 -9.49 4.31 -10.64
CA THR A 6 -10.36 4.51 -11.81
C THR A 6 -10.52 3.17 -12.54
N LYS A 7 -11.34 3.08 -13.58
CA LYS A 7 -11.48 1.82 -14.35
C LYS A 7 -10.16 1.33 -15.00
N SER A 8 -9.12 2.16 -15.09
CA SER A 8 -7.84 1.83 -15.74
C SER A 8 -6.59 2.24 -14.93
N TRP A 9 -6.73 2.71 -13.69
CA TRP A 9 -5.60 3.15 -12.87
C TRP A 9 -5.59 2.45 -11.51
N ILE A 10 -4.46 1.81 -11.18
CA ILE A 10 -4.18 1.22 -9.88
C ILE A 10 -3.23 2.13 -9.11
N LEU A 11 -3.57 2.41 -7.85
CA LEU A 11 -2.72 3.08 -6.87
C LEU A 11 -2.07 2.04 -5.96
N THR A 12 -0.75 2.10 -5.80
CA THR A 12 0.02 1.15 -4.96
C THR A 12 1.32 1.78 -4.47
N ALA A 13 2.08 1.05 -3.65
CA ALA A 13 3.40 1.45 -3.16
C ALA A 13 4.42 1.33 -4.30
N ALA A 14 5.42 2.21 -4.32
CA ALA A 14 6.40 2.22 -5.40
C ALA A 14 7.40 1.07 -5.32
N GLU A 15 7.44 0.33 -4.19
CA GLU A 15 8.35 -0.79 -3.89
C GLU A 15 9.68 -0.63 -4.61
N VAL A 16 10.37 0.46 -4.23
CA VAL A 16 11.52 1.01 -4.95
C VAL A 16 12.61 -0.05 -5.17
N HIS A 17 12.71 -1.06 -4.30
CA HIS A 17 13.66 -2.17 -4.48
C HIS A 17 13.37 -3.04 -5.72
N CYS A 18 12.11 -3.12 -6.15
CA CYS A 18 11.66 -3.93 -7.28
C CYS A 18 12.03 -3.24 -8.60
N PHE A 19 11.78 -1.93 -8.73
CA PHE A 19 11.97 -1.19 -9.99
C PHE A 19 13.42 -0.83 -10.33
N PHE A 20 14.29 -0.67 -9.33
CA PHE A 20 15.72 -0.40 -9.56
C PHE A 20 16.57 -1.66 -9.73
N SER A 21 16.05 -2.82 -9.32
CA SER A 21 16.68 -4.10 -9.61
C SER A 21 16.22 -4.60 -10.98
N PHE A 22 17.12 -5.15 -11.80
CA PHE A 22 16.84 -5.68 -13.15
C PHE A 22 15.74 -6.76 -13.22
N THR A 23 15.19 -7.18 -12.08
CA THR A 23 14.30 -8.32 -11.87
C THR A 23 12.80 -8.01 -11.93
N CYS A 24 12.34 -6.75 -11.84
CA CYS A 24 10.90 -6.41 -11.95
C CYS A 24 10.55 -5.67 -13.24
N ARG A 25 10.92 -6.23 -14.41
CA ARG A 25 10.55 -5.64 -15.71
C ARG A 25 9.08 -5.85 -16.09
N THR A 26 8.40 -6.80 -15.45
CA THR A 26 7.01 -7.15 -15.76
C THR A 26 6.18 -7.11 -14.48
N ALA A 27 5.21 -6.21 -14.46
CA ALA A 27 4.19 -6.16 -13.41
C ALA A 27 2.92 -6.83 -13.93
N PHE A 28 2.36 -7.73 -13.15
CA PHE A 28 1.06 -8.34 -13.41
C PHE A 28 0.08 -7.87 -12.34
N ALA A 29 -1.13 -7.53 -12.75
CA ALA A 29 -2.26 -7.33 -11.85
C ALA A 29 -3.23 -8.48 -12.01
N SER A 30 -3.59 -9.11 -10.89
CA SER A 30 -4.74 -10.02 -10.83
C SER A 30 -5.97 -9.18 -10.48
N ILE A 31 -6.87 -9.00 -11.43
CA ILE A 31 -8.06 -8.16 -11.33
C ILE A 31 -9.30 -9.07 -11.21
N SER A 32 -10.22 -8.71 -10.30
CA SER A 32 -11.42 -9.48 -9.91
C SER A 32 -11.18 -10.69 -9.00
N LEU A 33 -12.00 -10.84 -7.95
CA LEU A 33 -12.12 -12.10 -7.22
C LEU A 33 -13.06 -13.05 -7.99
N HIS A 34 -12.44 -13.96 -8.72
CA HIS A 34 -12.99 -15.16 -9.36
C HIS A 34 -13.98 -15.02 -10.55
N PRO A 35 -13.54 -15.42 -11.76
CA PRO A 35 -12.14 -15.71 -12.12
C PRO A 35 -11.30 -14.44 -12.06
N ALA A 36 -10.10 -14.54 -11.48
CA ALA A 36 -9.15 -13.44 -11.53
C ALA A 36 -8.58 -13.36 -12.95
N GLU A 37 -8.73 -12.20 -13.59
CA GLU A 37 -8.08 -11.90 -14.85
C GLU A 37 -6.65 -11.44 -14.54
N GLU A 38 -5.66 -12.17 -15.01
CA GLU A 38 -4.27 -11.73 -14.96
C GLU A 38 -3.96 -10.83 -16.14
N VAL A 39 -3.45 -9.64 -15.84
CA VAL A 39 -3.23 -8.59 -16.82
C VAL A 39 -1.80 -8.11 -16.71
N GLU A 40 -1.07 -8.16 -17.82
CA GLU A 40 0.27 -7.60 -17.91
C GLU A 40 0.20 -6.07 -18.02
N ILE A 41 0.92 -5.39 -17.14
CA ILE A 41 1.05 -3.93 -17.12
C ILE A 41 2.26 -3.56 -17.97
N LYS A 42 1.99 -3.09 -19.20
CA LYS A 42 3.02 -2.67 -20.16
C LYS A 42 3.37 -1.19 -20.06
N ALA A 43 2.45 -0.38 -19.53
CA ALA A 43 2.67 1.04 -19.36
C ALA A 43 3.77 1.29 -18.31
N LYS A 44 4.55 2.34 -18.52
CA LYS A 44 5.59 2.73 -17.56
C LYS A 44 4.92 3.19 -16.24
N PRO A 45 5.33 2.67 -15.08
CA PRO A 45 4.85 3.15 -13.79
C PRO A 45 5.11 4.64 -13.62
N LEU A 46 4.14 5.35 -13.06
CA LEU A 46 4.30 6.74 -12.66
C LEU A 46 4.57 6.76 -11.16
N ILE A 47 5.80 7.10 -10.78
CA ILE A 47 6.21 7.17 -9.38
C ILE A 47 6.20 8.63 -8.95
N TYR A 48 5.64 8.93 -7.77
CA TYR A 48 5.71 10.28 -7.23
C TYR A 48 7.15 10.62 -6.86
N THR A 49 7.63 11.75 -7.36
CA THR A 49 8.91 12.31 -6.98
C THR A 49 8.72 13.75 -6.53
N ASP A 50 9.26 14.08 -5.35
CA ASP A 50 9.45 15.48 -4.99
C ASP A 50 10.67 16.04 -5.75
N THR A 51 11.11 17.26 -5.40
CA THR A 51 12.27 17.92 -6.03
C THR A 51 13.55 17.09 -6.10
N VAL A 52 13.73 16.07 -5.25
CA VAL A 52 14.99 15.32 -5.16
C VAL A 52 14.79 13.82 -4.89
N ARG A 53 13.59 13.37 -4.52
CA ARG A 53 13.36 12.07 -3.87
C ARG A 53 12.21 11.33 -4.50
N ILE A 54 12.30 10.01 -4.37
CA ILE A 54 11.28 9.07 -4.85
C ILE A 54 10.45 8.64 -3.64
N HIS A 55 9.16 8.94 -3.67
CA HIS A 55 8.24 8.54 -2.61
C HIS A 55 7.68 7.15 -2.89
N ASP A 56 7.21 6.48 -1.83
CA ASP A 56 6.74 5.11 -1.91
C ASP A 56 5.28 5.00 -2.36
N ILE A 57 4.94 5.71 -3.43
CA ILE A 57 3.60 5.77 -4.01
C ILE A 57 3.72 5.87 -5.53
N MET A 58 2.95 5.03 -6.23
CA MET A 58 2.95 4.98 -7.69
C MET A 58 1.57 4.66 -8.27
N LEU A 59 1.41 5.04 -9.54
CA LEU A 59 0.27 4.69 -10.37
C LEU A 59 0.69 3.70 -11.45
N LEU A 60 -0.14 2.68 -11.64
CA LEU A 60 -0.02 1.70 -12.71
C LEU A 60 -1.23 1.82 -13.64
N GLN A 61 -0.97 1.96 -14.94
CA GLN A 61 -2.02 2.04 -15.94
C GLN A 61 -2.33 0.66 -16.52
N LEU A 62 -3.60 0.29 -16.52
CA LEU A 62 -4.09 -0.95 -17.10
C LEU A 62 -4.22 -0.82 -18.63
N PRO A 63 -3.99 -1.92 -19.38
CA PRO A 63 -4.09 -1.93 -20.84
C PRO A 63 -5.53 -1.72 -21.35
N HIS A 64 -6.54 -2.03 -20.53
CA HIS A 64 -7.95 -1.80 -20.81
C HIS A 64 -8.69 -1.45 -19.53
N THR A 65 -9.92 -0.96 -19.69
CA THR A 65 -10.81 -0.61 -18.57
C THR A 65 -11.53 -1.84 -18.04
N PHE A 66 -11.67 -1.93 -16.72
CA PHE A 66 -12.43 -2.98 -16.04
C PHE A 66 -13.75 -2.42 -15.49
N ASP A 67 -14.82 -3.20 -15.59
CA ASP A 67 -16.12 -2.84 -15.00
C ASP A 67 -16.19 -3.24 -13.53
N ILE A 68 -15.22 -2.74 -12.77
CA ILE A 68 -15.12 -2.89 -11.32
C ILE A 68 -15.27 -1.50 -10.74
N GLN A 69 -16.12 -1.35 -9.73
CA GLN A 69 -16.32 -0.08 -9.04
C GLN A 69 -15.00 0.40 -8.44
N PRO A 70 -14.42 1.53 -8.90
CA PRO A 70 -13.19 2.05 -8.32
C PRO A 70 -13.44 2.66 -6.94
N ILE A 71 -12.42 2.61 -6.08
CA ILE A 71 -12.45 3.29 -4.79
C ILE A 71 -12.20 4.78 -4.98
N GLN A 72 -12.99 5.62 -4.30
CA GLN A 72 -12.84 7.07 -4.41
C GLN A 72 -11.71 7.58 -3.51
N LEU A 73 -11.00 8.62 -3.96
CA LEU A 73 -10.05 9.34 -3.10
C LEU A 73 -10.82 10.07 -1.99
N SER A 74 -10.24 10.11 -0.79
CA SER A 74 -10.81 10.85 0.33
C SER A 74 -10.79 12.37 0.11
N ASP A 75 -11.85 13.03 0.60
CA ASP A 75 -11.91 14.49 0.69
C ASP A 75 -11.09 15.04 1.86
N CYS A 76 -10.73 14.17 2.81
CA CYS A 76 -9.83 14.44 3.93
C CYS A 76 -10.35 15.43 4.98
N ASP A 77 -11.66 15.74 4.97
CA ASP A 77 -12.31 16.65 5.92
C ASP A 77 -12.34 16.12 7.37
N THR A 78 -12.37 14.79 7.54
CA THR A 78 -12.22 14.10 8.84
C THR A 78 -11.50 12.77 8.65
N ARG A 79 -10.56 12.42 9.55
CA ARG A 79 -9.91 11.09 9.60
C ARG A 79 -10.74 10.14 10.48
N PRO A 80 -11.56 9.25 9.90
CA PRO A 80 -12.27 8.22 10.66
C PRO A 80 -11.32 7.10 11.13
N LYS A 81 -11.83 6.20 11.98
CA LYS A 81 -11.22 4.88 12.18
C LYS A 81 -11.13 4.17 10.82
N ILE A 82 -9.98 3.54 10.54
CA ILE A 82 -9.66 3.06 9.20
C ILE A 82 -9.69 1.54 9.14
N ASN A 83 -10.28 1.01 8.06
CA ASN A 83 -10.41 -0.41 7.79
C ASN A 83 -9.46 -0.79 6.64
N PHE A 84 -8.99 -2.03 6.64
CA PHE A 84 -8.10 -2.59 5.63
C PHE A 84 -8.92 -3.50 4.72
N GLN A 85 -8.66 -3.41 3.42
CA GLN A 85 -9.23 -4.31 2.43
C GLN A 85 -8.11 -4.72 1.46
N ASP A 86 -7.69 -5.99 1.49
CA ASP A 86 -6.61 -6.50 0.62
C ASP A 86 -6.95 -7.84 -0.05
N SER A 87 -6.83 -7.90 -1.39
CA SER A 87 -7.33 -8.90 -2.38
C SER A 87 -6.42 -10.10 -2.65
N PHE A 88 -6.71 -11.31 -2.10
CA PHE A 88 -6.11 -12.60 -2.51
C PHE A 88 -7.05 -13.85 -2.32
N SER A 89 -6.91 -14.92 -3.14
CA SER A 89 -7.86 -16.09 -3.32
C SER A 89 -7.27 -17.54 -3.14
N LYS A 90 -8.11 -18.58 -2.83
CA LYS A 90 -8.01 -19.73 -1.81
C LYS A 90 -7.27 -21.06 -2.19
N HIS A 91 -6.62 -21.88 -1.30
CA HIS A 91 -7.15 -23.03 -0.49
C HIS A 91 -6.22 -23.62 0.64
N PHE A 92 -6.68 -24.64 1.39
CA PHE A 92 -6.61 -24.96 2.85
C PHE A 92 -5.55 -25.98 3.39
N MET A 93 -5.21 -25.85 4.70
CA MET A 93 -4.74 -26.81 5.75
C MET A 93 -3.30 -27.33 5.97
N LEU A 94 -2.96 -27.30 7.27
CA LEU A 94 -2.00 -28.05 8.12
C LEU A 94 -0.52 -27.64 8.23
N SER A 95 -0.17 -27.31 9.49
CA SER A 95 1.07 -27.58 10.22
C SER A 95 2.40 -27.05 9.68
N SER A 96 2.76 -25.84 10.11
CA SER A 96 4.11 -25.47 10.63
C SER A 96 4.13 -23.96 10.89
N LEU A 97 4.92 -23.51 11.86
CA LEU A 97 5.16 -22.11 12.24
C LEU A 97 5.91 -21.33 11.15
N GLU A 98 5.32 -21.22 9.97
CA GLU A 98 5.60 -20.20 8.97
C GLU A 98 4.28 -19.52 8.64
N PRO A 99 4.21 -18.18 8.45
CA PRO A 99 2.99 -17.53 8.02
C PRO A 99 2.61 -18.06 6.64
N SER A 100 1.73 -19.06 6.61
CA SER A 100 1.23 -19.67 5.39
C SER A 100 0.52 -18.59 4.57
N LYS A 101 0.77 -18.56 3.27
CA LYS A 101 0.04 -17.70 2.32
C LYS A 101 -1.46 -17.90 2.56
N SER A 102 -2.12 -16.89 3.12
CA SER A 102 -3.58 -16.92 3.22
C SER A 102 -4.11 -16.71 1.81
N PRO A 103 -4.96 -17.61 1.33
CA PRO A 103 -5.52 -17.48 0.02
C PRO A 103 -6.94 -16.88 0.19
N THR A 104 -7.21 -16.16 1.26
CA THR A 104 -8.46 -15.41 1.42
C THR A 104 -8.15 -13.97 1.73
N LEU A 105 -8.95 -13.08 1.13
CA LEU A 105 -9.11 -11.69 1.50
C LEU A 105 -9.21 -11.60 3.01
N HIS A 106 -8.22 -10.99 3.64
CA HIS A 106 -8.34 -10.62 5.03
C HIS A 106 -8.55 -9.13 5.10
N CYS A 107 -9.67 -8.74 5.67
CA CYS A 107 -9.91 -7.37 6.09
C CYS A 107 -9.61 -7.29 7.57
N ALA A 108 -8.88 -6.26 7.96
CA ALA A 108 -8.60 -6.00 9.36
C ALA A 108 -8.88 -4.54 9.69
N ASN A 109 -9.31 -4.25 10.91
CA ASN A 109 -9.51 -2.87 11.34
C ASN A 109 -8.25 -2.43 12.08
N VAL A 110 -7.71 -1.27 11.72
CA VAL A 110 -6.53 -0.74 12.41
C VAL A 110 -6.80 0.69 12.84
N ASN A 111 -6.47 0.96 14.09
CA ASN A 111 -6.52 2.30 14.64
C ASN A 111 -5.32 3.11 14.15
N VAL A 112 -5.59 4.37 13.80
CA VAL A 112 -4.53 5.35 13.60
C VAL A 112 -3.86 5.63 14.94
N VAL A 113 -2.53 5.56 14.95
CA VAL A 113 -1.70 5.79 16.14
C VAL A 113 -0.63 6.82 15.85
N ASP A 114 -0.02 7.35 16.91
CA ASP A 114 1.17 8.19 16.78
C ASP A 114 2.33 7.38 16.19
N CYS A 115 3.12 8.04 15.34
CA CYS A 115 4.26 7.45 14.65
C CYS A 115 5.58 7.50 15.43
N GLU A 116 5.61 8.09 16.62
CA GLU A 116 6.84 8.32 17.39
C GLU A 116 7.61 7.03 17.65
N ASN A 117 6.94 5.96 18.09
CA ASN A 117 7.59 4.68 18.34
C ASN A 117 8.23 4.11 17.05
N LEU A 118 7.50 4.17 15.94
CA LEU A 118 8.02 3.77 14.63
C LEU A 118 9.24 4.60 14.23
N ARG A 119 9.16 5.93 14.38
CA ARG A 119 10.25 6.86 14.06
C ARG A 119 11.48 6.59 14.90
N ASN A 120 11.31 6.35 16.19
CA ASN A 120 12.41 6.08 17.11
C ASN A 120 13.07 4.74 16.78
N THR A 121 12.30 3.68 16.57
CA THR A 121 12.82 2.37 16.15
C THR A 121 13.63 2.47 14.86
N LEU A 122 13.10 3.15 13.84
CA LEU A 122 13.79 3.34 12.57
C LEU A 122 15.05 4.19 12.73
N ARG A 123 15.03 5.23 13.56
CA ARG A 123 16.18 6.11 13.80
C ARG A 123 17.32 5.37 14.52
N GLU A 124 16.98 4.54 15.50
CA GLU A 124 17.96 3.83 16.35
C GLU A 124 18.53 2.60 15.64
N LYS A 125 17.69 1.79 14.99
CA LYS A 125 18.10 0.51 14.42
C LYS A 125 18.35 0.55 12.91
N TYR A 126 17.66 1.43 12.18
CA TYR A 126 17.64 1.45 10.70
C TYR A 126 17.88 2.85 10.12
N LEU A 127 18.92 3.54 10.61
CA LEU A 127 19.16 4.96 10.31
C LEU A 127 19.16 5.27 8.80
N ALA A 128 19.79 4.44 7.97
CA ALA A 128 19.80 4.65 6.53
C ALA A 128 18.39 4.62 5.92
N PHE A 129 17.56 3.67 6.33
CA PHE A 129 16.17 3.57 5.89
C PHE A 129 15.33 4.74 6.42
N TYR A 130 15.54 5.14 7.68
CA TYR A 130 14.92 6.33 8.25
C TYR A 130 15.23 7.59 7.43
N GLN A 131 16.49 7.82 7.03
CA GLN A 131 16.85 8.99 6.22
C GLN A 131 16.15 9.03 4.85
N LEU A 132 15.86 7.86 4.27
CA LEU A 132 15.11 7.76 3.01
C LEU A 132 13.61 8.09 3.20
N LYS A 133 13.02 7.73 4.34
CA LYS A 133 11.56 7.81 4.56
C LYS A 133 11.11 8.98 5.43
N LYS A 134 12.01 9.64 6.16
CA LYS A 134 11.68 10.69 7.16
C LYS A 134 10.91 11.88 6.58
N ASP A 135 11.15 12.19 5.31
CA ASP A 135 10.56 13.34 4.62
C ASP A 135 9.36 12.93 3.75
N HIS A 136 8.99 11.65 3.75
CA HIS A 136 7.73 11.20 3.18
C HIS A 136 6.57 11.57 4.11
N HIS A 137 5.39 11.77 3.52
CA HIS A 137 4.17 12.00 4.27
C HIS A 137 3.47 10.66 4.51
N TRP A 138 3.55 10.17 5.74
CA TRP A 138 2.90 8.94 6.18
C TRP A 138 2.34 9.11 7.59
N PHE A 139 1.28 8.35 7.86
CA PHE A 139 0.71 8.16 9.19
C PHE A 139 0.84 6.70 9.59
N CYS A 140 0.54 6.39 10.86
CA CYS A 140 0.75 5.06 11.41
C CYS A 140 -0.56 4.37 11.78
N GLY A 141 -0.59 3.06 11.57
CA GLY A 141 -1.67 2.18 12.03
C GLY A 141 -1.14 1.12 12.98
N GLN A 142 -1.84 0.88 14.09
CA GLN A 142 -1.60 -0.29 14.93
C GLN A 142 -2.87 -0.71 15.68
N THR A 143 -3.11 -2.01 15.81
CA THR A 143 -4.18 -2.56 16.64
C THR A 143 -3.74 -3.90 17.24
N PRO A 144 -3.92 -4.12 18.56
CA PRO A 144 -3.53 -5.39 19.17
C PRO A 144 -4.20 -6.58 18.48
N GLY A 145 -3.41 -7.59 18.11
CA GLY A 145 -3.88 -8.79 17.41
C GLY A 145 -4.16 -8.60 15.91
N VAL A 146 -3.82 -7.43 15.35
CA VAL A 146 -3.86 -7.16 13.92
C VAL A 146 -2.46 -6.81 13.44
N ASP A 147 -1.94 -7.65 12.56
CA ASP A 147 -0.59 -7.53 12.05
C ASP A 147 -0.61 -7.32 10.53
N ILE A 148 0.24 -6.41 10.08
CA ILE A 148 0.47 -6.12 8.65
C ILE A 148 1.87 -6.58 8.31
N CYS A 149 2.01 -7.30 7.21
CA CYS A 149 3.21 -7.99 6.80
C CYS A 149 3.69 -7.56 5.40
N TYR A 150 4.88 -8.05 5.01
CA TYR A 150 5.55 -7.71 3.74
C TYR A 150 4.67 -7.76 2.47
N ARG A 151 3.64 -8.59 2.44
CA ARG A 151 2.79 -8.79 1.25
C ARG A 151 1.61 -7.82 1.15
N ASP A 152 1.34 -7.10 2.24
CA ASP A 152 0.24 -6.14 2.32
C ASP A 152 0.68 -4.77 1.79
N SER A 153 1.98 -4.55 1.57
CA SER A 153 2.51 -3.33 0.97
C SER A 153 1.83 -3.02 -0.36
N GLY A 154 1.49 -1.76 -0.58
CA GLY A 154 0.68 -1.28 -1.68
C GLY A 154 -0.83 -1.46 -1.51
N GLY A 155 -1.28 -2.18 -0.47
CA GLY A 155 -2.70 -2.32 -0.13
C GLY A 155 -3.35 -0.99 0.26
N GLY A 156 -4.66 -0.89 0.00
CA GLY A 156 -5.43 0.31 0.28
C GLY A 156 -5.90 0.39 1.73
N VAL A 157 -5.81 1.58 2.30
CA VAL A 157 -6.28 1.92 3.65
C VAL A 157 -7.56 2.73 3.50
N VAL A 158 -8.71 2.13 3.82
CA VAL A 158 -10.04 2.59 3.39
C VAL A 158 -10.99 2.86 4.56
N SER A 159 -11.85 3.86 4.43
CA SER A 159 -12.95 4.10 5.37
C SER A 159 -14.10 4.78 4.65
N LYS A 160 -15.34 4.35 4.93
CA LYS A 160 -16.56 4.87 4.29
C LYS A 160 -16.43 4.94 2.75
N ASP A 161 -15.96 3.85 2.14
CA ASP A 161 -15.78 3.70 0.69
C ASP A 161 -14.82 4.72 0.04
N LYS A 162 -13.93 5.31 0.85
CA LYS A 162 -12.86 6.19 0.37
C LYS A 162 -11.50 5.69 0.82
N ILE A 163 -10.50 5.82 -0.04
CA ILE A 163 -9.10 5.51 0.27
C ILE A 163 -8.42 6.72 0.91
N TYR A 164 -7.74 6.49 2.03
CA TYR A 164 -7.01 7.47 2.81
C TYR A 164 -5.50 7.24 2.75
N GLY A 165 -5.08 6.03 2.44
CA GLY A 165 -3.67 5.67 2.48
C GLY A 165 -3.29 4.47 1.65
N VAL A 166 -2.00 4.33 1.43
CA VAL A 166 -1.37 3.15 0.81
C VAL A 166 -0.37 2.57 1.79
N ILE A 167 -0.51 1.28 2.12
CA ILE A 167 0.42 0.58 3.01
C ILE A 167 1.82 0.61 2.39
N SER A 168 2.84 0.95 3.16
CA SER A 168 4.21 1.15 2.63
C SER A 168 5.24 0.25 3.31
N PHE A 169 5.54 0.44 4.59
CA PHE A 169 6.59 -0.35 5.26
C PHE A 169 6.31 -0.58 6.74
N LEU A 170 7.08 -1.51 7.32
CA LEU A 170 7.04 -1.87 8.73
C LEU A 170 8.26 -1.30 9.48
N GLY A 171 8.15 -1.24 10.80
CA GLY A 171 9.16 -0.63 11.67
C GLY A 171 10.29 -1.51 12.16
N ASP A 172 10.08 -2.82 12.27
CA ASP A 172 11.06 -3.74 12.84
C ASP A 172 11.18 -4.99 11.93
N PRO A 173 12.29 -5.13 11.18
CA PRO A 173 12.60 -6.33 10.40
C PRO A 173 13.08 -7.52 11.27
N ASP A 174 13.39 -7.33 12.55
CA ASP A 174 13.72 -8.42 13.48
C ASP A 174 12.44 -8.99 14.13
N PHE A 175 11.45 -8.14 14.40
CA PHE A 175 10.12 -8.50 14.88
C PHE A 175 9.04 -8.08 13.87
N VAL A 176 9.10 -8.73 12.72
CA VAL A 176 8.14 -8.53 11.62
C VAL A 176 6.72 -8.74 12.09
N CYS A 177 5.80 -7.93 11.55
CA CYS A 177 4.37 -8.08 11.79
C CYS A 177 3.96 -8.01 13.27
N LYS A 178 4.59 -7.13 14.07
CA LYS A 178 4.16 -6.85 15.46
C LYS A 178 4.14 -5.36 15.80
N GLN A 179 4.64 -4.52 14.90
CA GLN A 179 4.82 -3.09 15.08
C GLN A 179 3.84 -2.30 14.23
N SER A 180 3.70 -1.02 14.56
CA SER A 180 2.92 -0.08 13.75
C SER A 180 3.40 -0.08 12.29
N VAL A 181 2.45 -0.01 11.37
CA VAL A 181 2.68 0.12 9.93
C VAL A 181 2.80 1.59 9.54
N ALA A 182 3.68 1.93 8.60
CA ALA A 182 3.68 3.21 7.90
C ALA A 182 2.77 3.16 6.67
N ILE A 183 1.89 4.16 6.56
CA ILE A 183 0.88 4.27 5.50
C ILE A 183 1.08 5.63 4.83
N MET A 184 1.31 5.65 3.52
CA MET A 184 1.42 6.90 2.75
C MET A 184 0.13 7.70 2.86
N ASP A 185 0.24 8.99 3.20
CA ASP A 185 -0.89 9.85 3.53
C ASP A 185 -1.49 10.50 2.27
N LEU A 186 -2.55 9.92 1.70
CA LEU A 186 -3.21 10.48 0.51
C LEU A 186 -3.91 11.81 0.78
N CYS A 187 -4.05 12.21 2.05
CA CYS A 187 -4.54 13.53 2.42
C CYS A 187 -3.47 14.61 2.36
N ASN A 188 -2.22 14.26 2.09
CA ASN A 188 -1.22 15.24 1.73
C ASN A 188 -1.63 15.95 0.41
N PRO A 189 -1.66 17.30 0.37
CA PRO A 189 -2.10 18.05 -0.81
C PRO A 189 -1.29 17.75 -2.07
N GLU A 190 0.01 17.48 -1.93
CA GLU A 190 0.88 17.22 -3.07
C GLU A 190 0.57 15.86 -3.71
N TYR A 191 0.36 14.84 -2.89
CA TYR A 191 -0.04 13.51 -3.40
C TYR A 191 -1.42 13.57 -4.05
N LYS A 192 -2.39 14.23 -3.40
CA LYS A 192 -3.75 14.37 -3.95
C LYS A 192 -3.72 15.08 -5.30
N ALA A 193 -3.03 16.22 -5.40
CA ALA A 193 -2.90 16.98 -6.65
C ALA A 193 -2.17 16.17 -7.74
N TRP A 194 -1.10 15.45 -7.38
CA TRP A 194 -0.37 14.61 -8.33
C TRP A 194 -1.22 13.46 -8.85
N ILE A 195 -1.95 12.74 -7.99
CA ILE A 195 -2.84 11.66 -8.42
C ILE A 195 -3.90 12.21 -9.37
N GLN A 196 -4.60 13.27 -8.96
CA GLN A 196 -5.68 13.89 -9.75
C GLN A 196 -5.21 14.34 -11.14
N LYS A 197 -4.00 14.90 -11.24
CA LYS A 197 -3.40 15.33 -12.51
C LYS A 197 -3.20 14.19 -13.52
N HIS A 198 -2.95 12.96 -13.06
CA HIS A 198 -2.60 11.83 -13.94
C HIS A 198 -3.79 10.92 -14.26
N ILE A 199 -4.84 10.95 -13.45
CA ILE A 199 -6.01 10.07 -13.63
C ILE A 199 -7.21 10.79 -14.23
N SER A 200 -7.15 12.12 -14.37
CA SER A 200 -8.12 12.95 -15.09
C SER A 200 -8.02 12.75 -16.60
#